data_AF-A0A529ZND4-F1
#
_entry.id   AF-A0A529ZND4-F1
#
_cell.length_a   1.000
_cell.length_b   1.000
_cell.length_c   1.000
_cell.angle_alpha   90.00
_cell.angle_beta   90.00
_cell.angle_gamma   90.00
#
_symmetry.space_group_name_H-M   'P 1'
#
loop_
_entity.id
_entity.type
_entity.pdbx_description
1 polymer ?
#
loop_
_entity_poly.entity_id
_entity_poly.type
_entity_poly.pdbx_seq_one_letter_code
_entity_poly.pdbx_strand_id
1 'polypeptide(L)'
;NQIVIGIALTLGLEGLTALLHHFQFSRSYPRLPAADATVISLLSDIPVIGPAFFRHHLIVYLAVALVFAMGYVYRRTQLGLNLQAAGDKPAALDVAGIDVIRTRTIAVLTTGALAGLGGAYLANVGAGLFIPFITNGAGFLGIVLAMLARGRPVWVLFGALLFGVCLSLTTAMQVAGINIPTDIIQMLPFLA
;
A
#
# COMPACT_ATOMS: atom_id res chain seq x y z
N ASN A 1 6.08 -21.23 -14.80
CA ASN A 1 5.38 -21.20 -13.50
C ASN A 1 5.39 -19.77 -12.97
N GLN A 2 4.31 -19.00 -13.12
CA GLN A 2 4.30 -17.53 -12.88
C GLN A 2 4.48 -17.17 -11.40
N ILE A 3 3.94 -17.98 -10.48
CA ILE A 3 4.04 -17.77 -9.03
C ILE A 3 5.50 -17.87 -8.57
N VAL A 4 6.23 -18.89 -9.04
CA VAL A 4 7.65 -19.09 -8.67
C VAL A 4 8.52 -17.94 -9.16
N ILE A 5 8.28 -17.46 -10.38
CA ILE A 5 9.01 -16.31 -10.95
C ILE A 5 8.73 -15.05 -10.11
N GLY A 6 7.47 -14.83 -9.71
CA GLY A 6 7.09 -13.70 -8.86
C GLY A 6 7.74 -13.72 -7.49
N ILE A 7 7.79 -14.88 -6.83
CA ILE A 7 8.46 -15.04 -5.53
C ILE A 7 9.97 -14.82 -5.67
N ALA A 8 10.60 -15.41 -6.67
CA ALA A 8 12.03 -15.24 -6.93
C ALA A 8 12.38 -13.76 -7.19
N LEU A 9 11.54 -13.05 -7.95
CA LEU A 9 11.73 -11.64 -8.26
C LEU A 9 11.56 -10.76 -7.02
N THR A 10 10.59 -11.08 -6.15
CA THR A 10 10.38 -10.36 -4.88
C THR A 10 11.57 -10.53 -3.95
N LEU A 11 12.01 -11.77 -3.71
CA LEU A 11 13.17 -12.06 -2.85
C LEU A 11 14.47 -11.48 -3.42
N GLY A 12 14.64 -11.52 -4.74
CA GLY A 12 15.80 -10.95 -5.43
C GLY A 12 15.86 -9.43 -5.29
N LEU A 13 14.73 -8.73 -5.49
CA LEU A 13 14.64 -7.28 -5.30
C LEU A 13 14.82 -6.88 -3.84
N GLU A 14 14.23 -7.63 -2.91
CA GLU A 14 14.39 -7.38 -1.48
C GLU A 14 15.86 -7.49 -1.06
N GLY A 15 16.55 -8.55 -1.48
CA GLY A 15 18.00 -8.71 -1.29
C GLY A 15 18.81 -7.61 -1.97
N LEU A 16 18.46 -7.22 -3.20
CA LEU A 16 19.12 -6.12 -3.92
C LEU A 16 19.00 -4.79 -3.15
N THR A 17 17.82 -4.45 -2.62
CA THR A 17 17.64 -3.22 -1.84
C THR A 17 18.44 -3.24 -0.55
N ALA A 18 18.52 -4.39 0.13
CA ALA A 18 19.35 -4.54 1.33
C ALA A 18 20.85 -4.39 1.01
N LEU A 19 21.32 -4.96 -0.11
CA LEU A 19 22.70 -4.80 -0.57
C LEU A 19 23.01 -3.35 -0.94
N LEU A 20 22.16 -2.68 -1.71
CA LEU A 20 22.32 -1.28 -2.08
C LEU A 20 22.39 -0.37 -0.84
N HIS A 21 21.50 -0.60 0.12
CA HIS A 21 21.54 0.11 1.40
C HIS A 21 22.83 -0.16 2.16
N HIS A 22 23.29 -1.42 2.21
CA HIS A 22 24.55 -1.76 2.85
C HIS A 22 25.74 -1.05 2.18
N PHE A 23 25.85 -1.06 0.86
CA PHE A 23 26.94 -0.39 0.14
C PHE A 23 26.94 1.13 0.32
N GLN A 24 25.76 1.75 0.37
CA GLN A 24 25.65 3.22 0.41
C GLN A 24 25.68 3.80 1.84
N PHE A 25 25.08 3.11 2.80
CA PHE A 25 24.80 3.63 4.15
C PHE A 25 25.39 2.78 5.29
N SER A 26 26.37 1.92 4.98
CA SER A 26 27.10 1.00 5.89
C SER A 26 27.39 1.51 7.32
N ARG A 27 27.51 2.82 7.54
CA ARG A 27 27.87 3.42 8.84
C ARG A 27 26.97 4.56 9.32
N SER A 28 26.01 5.01 8.54
CA SER A 28 25.13 6.12 8.92
C SER A 28 23.71 5.85 8.45
N TYR A 29 22.76 5.90 9.38
CA TYR A 29 21.33 5.92 9.08
C TYR A 29 20.92 7.40 8.98
N PRO A 30 20.99 8.04 7.80
CA PRO A 30 20.55 9.41 7.66
C PRO A 30 19.06 9.45 7.99
N ARG A 31 18.73 10.11 9.10
CA ARG A 31 17.35 10.38 9.47
C ARG A 31 16.93 11.61 8.70
N LEU A 32 15.92 11.46 7.85
CA LEU A 32 15.25 12.59 7.26
C LEU A 32 14.57 13.38 8.39
N PRO A 33 14.64 14.73 8.37
CA PRO A 33 13.75 15.54 9.19
C PRO A 33 12.32 15.07 8.94
N ALA A 34 11.50 15.01 10.01
CA ALA A 34 10.09 14.65 9.87
C ALA A 34 9.48 15.51 8.75
N ALA A 35 8.96 14.87 7.70
CA ALA A 35 8.38 15.59 6.58
C ALA A 35 7.33 16.57 7.12
N ASP A 36 7.33 17.83 6.70
CA ASP A 36 6.36 18.79 7.24
C ASP A 36 4.94 18.29 6.98
N ALA A 37 4.16 18.09 8.06
CA ALA A 37 2.74 17.82 7.92
C ALA A 37 2.09 19.10 7.39
N THR A 38 1.55 19.06 6.18
CA THR A 38 0.73 20.15 5.65
C THR A 38 -0.52 20.27 6.50
N VAL A 39 -0.49 21.16 7.50
CA VAL A 39 -1.64 21.45 8.36
C VAL A 39 -2.61 22.31 7.56
N ILE A 40 -3.69 21.73 7.06
CA ILE A 40 -4.79 22.49 6.47
C ILE A 40 -5.54 23.15 7.64
N SER A 41 -5.15 24.39 7.94
CA SER A 41 -5.52 25.16 9.13
C SER A 41 -7.00 25.58 9.24
N LEU A 42 -7.87 25.22 8.28
CA LEU A 42 -9.23 25.77 8.24
C LEU A 42 -10.27 24.93 9.00
N LEU A 43 -9.95 23.69 9.42
CA LEU A 43 -10.90 22.75 10.06
C LEU A 43 -10.29 21.97 11.23
N SER A 44 -9.25 22.52 11.86
CA SER A 44 -8.39 21.84 12.85
C SER A 44 -8.96 21.78 14.27
N ASP A 45 -10.06 22.50 14.54
CA ASP A 45 -10.61 22.71 15.90
C ASP A 45 -11.73 21.75 16.31
N ILE A 46 -12.06 20.73 15.50
CA ILE A 46 -13.06 19.72 15.89
C ILE A 46 -12.34 18.58 16.64
N PRO A 47 -12.60 18.38 17.95
CA PRO A 47 -11.90 17.39 18.75
C PRO A 47 -12.16 15.97 18.22
N VAL A 48 -11.13 15.12 18.30
CA VAL A 48 -11.10 13.70 17.87
C VAL A 48 -11.08 13.48 16.34
N ILE A 49 -11.92 14.15 15.56
CA ILE A 49 -12.01 13.94 14.09
C ILE A 49 -11.02 14.84 13.33
N GLY A 50 -10.80 16.07 13.82
CA GLY A 50 -9.89 17.07 13.24
C GLY A 50 -8.43 16.58 13.12
N PRO A 51 -7.78 16.12 14.21
CA PRO A 51 -6.40 15.66 14.15
C PRO A 51 -6.24 14.35 13.35
N ALA A 52 -7.25 13.47 13.41
CA ALA A 52 -7.22 12.15 12.78
C ALA A 52 -7.31 12.20 11.25
N PHE A 53 -7.98 13.21 10.68
CA PHE A 53 -8.05 13.39 9.23
C PHE A 53 -7.17 14.53 8.69
N PHE A 54 -6.92 15.59 9.48
CA PHE A 54 -6.35 16.85 8.94
C PHE A 54 -4.87 17.11 9.26
N ARG A 55 -4.19 16.26 10.07
CA ARG A 55 -2.72 16.32 10.31
C ARG A 55 -1.93 15.22 9.59
N HIS A 56 -2.33 14.86 8.37
CA HIS A 56 -1.63 13.86 7.58
C HIS A 56 -0.77 14.49 6.48
N HIS A 57 0.31 13.81 6.10
CA HIS A 57 1.17 14.25 5.00
C HIS A 57 0.40 14.22 3.67
N LEU A 58 0.78 15.10 2.73
CA LEU A 58 0.17 15.22 1.39
C LEU A 58 -0.03 13.87 0.69
N ILE A 59 0.90 12.95 0.91
CA ILE A 59 0.89 11.60 0.33
C ILE A 59 -0.28 10.73 0.78
N VAL A 60 -0.82 10.94 1.98
CA VAL A 60 -2.00 10.23 2.48
C VAL A 60 -3.26 10.70 1.77
N TYR A 61 -3.41 12.02 1.60
CA TYR A 61 -4.50 12.58 0.80
C TYR A 61 -4.42 12.13 -0.66
N LEU A 62 -3.20 12.09 -1.22
CA LEU A 62 -2.96 11.57 -2.55
C LEU A 62 -3.35 10.09 -2.64
N ALA A 63 -2.98 9.26 -1.66
CA ALA A 63 -3.36 7.85 -1.63
C ALA A 63 -4.88 7.66 -1.59
N VAL A 64 -5.60 8.41 -0.74
CA VAL A 64 -7.07 8.36 -0.67
C VAL A 64 -7.69 8.82 -2.01
N ALA A 65 -7.22 9.94 -2.57
CA ALA A 65 -7.68 10.43 -3.87
C ALA A 65 -7.43 9.39 -4.98
N LEU A 66 -6.30 8.69 -4.93
CA LEU A 66 -5.92 7.67 -5.91
C LEU A 66 -6.81 6.42 -5.81
N VAL A 67 -7.25 6.03 -4.60
CA VAL A 67 -8.24 4.96 -4.42
C VAL A 67 -9.58 5.34 -5.08
N PHE A 68 -10.06 6.56 -4.88
CA PHE A 68 -11.29 7.04 -5.53
C PHE A 68 -11.13 7.16 -7.05
N ALA A 69 -10.00 7.69 -7.52
CA ALA A 69 -9.69 7.79 -8.94
C ALA A 69 -9.66 6.41 -9.60
N MET A 70 -8.98 5.43 -9.01
CA MET A 70 -8.97 4.06 -9.53
C MET A 70 -10.33 3.39 -9.44
N GLY A 71 -11.10 3.64 -8.38
CA GLY A 71 -12.48 3.16 -8.30
C GLY A 71 -13.38 3.72 -9.40
N TYR A 72 -13.19 4.99 -9.76
CA TYR A 72 -13.87 5.62 -10.88
C TYR A 72 -13.42 5.03 -12.22
N VAL A 73 -12.11 4.95 -12.47
CA VAL A 73 -11.55 4.36 -13.70
C VAL A 73 -12.05 2.93 -13.89
N TYR A 74 -12.00 2.10 -12.84
CA TYR A 74 -12.39 0.70 -12.92
C TYR A 74 -13.89 0.51 -13.22
N ARG A 75 -14.77 1.38 -12.68
CA ARG A 75 -16.22 1.23 -12.83
C ARG A 75 -16.85 2.05 -13.96
N ARG A 76 -16.23 3.14 -14.38
CA ARG A 76 -16.85 4.13 -15.28
C ARG A 76 -16.15 4.29 -16.62
N THR A 77 -14.96 3.71 -16.81
CA THR A 77 -14.18 3.89 -18.05
C THR A 77 -14.07 2.60 -18.86
N GLN A 78 -13.89 2.74 -20.19
CA GLN A 78 -13.63 1.63 -21.11
C GLN A 78 -12.38 0.85 -20.71
N LEU A 79 -11.34 1.54 -20.20
CA LEU A 79 -10.12 0.90 -19.72
C LEU A 79 -10.39 -0.08 -18.57
N GLY A 80 -11.29 0.28 -17.65
CA GLY A 80 -11.69 -0.60 -16.53
C GLY A 80 -12.45 -1.85 -16.97
N LEU A 81 -13.33 -1.71 -17.98
CA LEU A 81 -14.06 -2.84 -18.57
C LEU A 81 -13.13 -3.76 -19.36
N ASN A 82 -12.21 -3.18 -20.15
CA ASN A 82 -11.20 -3.93 -20.89
C ASN A 82 -10.28 -4.71 -19.94
N LEU A 83 -9.91 -4.11 -18.81
CA LEU A 83 -9.09 -4.77 -17.80
C LEU A 83 -9.82 -5.95 -17.13
N GLN A 84 -11.11 -5.80 -16.82
CA GLN A 84 -11.94 -6.90 -16.30
C GLN A 84 -12.08 -8.03 -17.33
N ALA A 85 -12.37 -7.69 -18.58
CA ALA A 85 -12.48 -8.65 -19.68
C ALA A 85 -11.15 -9.37 -19.95
N ALA A 86 -10.02 -8.67 -19.86
CA ALA A 86 -8.69 -9.25 -19.96
C ALA A 86 -8.40 -10.29 -18.87
N GLY A 87 -9.02 -10.15 -17.69
CA GLY A 87 -8.91 -11.08 -16.56
C GLY A 87 -9.84 -12.29 -16.70
N ASP A 88 -11.13 -12.05 -16.95
CA ASP A 88 -12.16 -13.09 -16.95
C ASP A 88 -12.21 -13.91 -18.24
N LYS A 89 -12.24 -13.24 -19.40
CA LYS A 89 -12.42 -13.87 -20.72
C LYS A 89 -11.52 -13.20 -21.75
N PRO A 90 -10.21 -13.50 -21.75
CA PRO A 90 -9.26 -12.89 -22.69
C PRO A 90 -9.64 -13.11 -24.16
N ALA A 91 -10.19 -14.28 -24.49
CA ALA A 91 -10.67 -14.58 -25.83
C ALA A 91 -11.77 -13.62 -26.32
N ALA A 92 -12.63 -13.11 -25.43
CA ALA A 92 -13.66 -12.14 -25.81
C ALA A 92 -13.05 -10.76 -26.11
N LEU A 93 -11.95 -10.42 -25.43
CA LEU A 93 -11.24 -9.16 -25.64
C LEU A 93 -10.42 -9.19 -26.95
N ASP A 94 -9.80 -10.33 -27.26
CA ASP A 94 -9.08 -10.52 -28.53
C ASP A 94 -10.03 -10.42 -29.73
N VAL A 95 -11.25 -10.98 -29.63
CA VAL A 95 -12.29 -10.86 -30.69
C VAL A 95 -12.75 -9.41 -30.87
N ALA A 96 -12.73 -8.60 -29.80
CA ALA A 96 -13.02 -7.17 -29.87
C ALA A 96 -11.88 -6.33 -30.48
N GLY A 97 -10.76 -6.96 -30.89
CA GLY A 97 -9.61 -6.29 -31.50
C GLY A 97 -8.69 -5.58 -30.52
N ILE A 98 -8.81 -5.88 -29.22
CA ILE A 98 -8.00 -5.26 -28.16
C ILE A 98 -6.93 -6.25 -27.71
N ASP A 99 -5.66 -5.82 -27.75
CA ASP A 99 -4.53 -6.64 -27.31
C ASP A 99 -4.58 -6.90 -25.79
N VAL A 100 -4.83 -8.17 -25.43
CA VAL A 100 -4.84 -8.66 -24.04
C VAL A 100 -3.48 -8.50 -23.37
N ILE A 101 -2.39 -8.78 -24.08
CA ILE A 101 -1.02 -8.74 -23.55
C ILE A 101 -0.67 -7.31 -23.18
N ARG A 102 -0.94 -6.36 -24.08
CA ARG A 102 -0.68 -4.93 -23.83
C ARG A 102 -1.49 -4.41 -22.64
N THR A 103 -2.78 -4.77 -22.57
CA THR A 103 -3.67 -4.38 -21.46
C THR A 103 -3.17 -4.92 -20.12
N ARG A 104 -2.78 -6.20 -20.07
CA ARG A 104 -2.20 -6.83 -18.87
C ARG A 104 -0.87 -6.22 -18.48
N THR A 105 -0.02 -5.91 -19.45
CA THR A 105 1.32 -5.32 -19.20
C THR A 105 1.19 -3.94 -18.57
N ILE A 106 0.33 -3.08 -19.10
CA ILE A 106 0.07 -1.75 -18.53
C ILE A 106 -0.50 -1.87 -17.12
N ALA A 107 -1.41 -2.81 -16.88
CA ALA A 107 -1.97 -3.04 -15.55
C ALA A 107 -0.91 -3.47 -14.53
N VAL A 108 0.01 -4.36 -14.90
CA VAL A 108 1.10 -4.80 -14.02
C VAL A 108 2.08 -3.66 -13.75
N LEU A 109 2.45 -2.88 -14.77
CA LEU A 109 3.37 -1.75 -14.62
C LEU A 109 2.78 -0.64 -13.73
N THR A 110 1.52 -0.31 -13.93
CA THR A 110 0.82 0.69 -13.09
C THR A 110 0.69 0.20 -11.64
N THR A 111 0.33 -1.07 -11.43
CA THR A 111 0.29 -1.66 -10.08
C THR A 111 1.67 -1.64 -9.41
N GLY A 112 2.73 -1.97 -10.14
CA GLY A 112 4.11 -1.92 -9.65
C GLY A 112 4.54 -0.50 -9.27
N ALA A 113 4.19 0.51 -10.08
CA ALA A 113 4.47 1.91 -9.77
C ALA A 113 3.75 2.37 -8.48
N LEU A 114 2.48 2.00 -8.32
CA LEU A 114 1.71 2.32 -7.10
C LEU A 114 2.26 1.60 -5.86
N ALA A 115 2.65 0.34 -5.99
CA ALA A 115 3.31 -0.40 -4.91
C ALA A 115 4.66 0.24 -4.53
N GLY A 116 5.44 0.69 -5.52
CA GLY A 116 6.69 1.42 -5.30
C GLY A 116 6.49 2.74 -4.57
N LEU A 117 5.44 3.51 -4.88
CA LEU A 117 5.06 4.71 -4.13
C LEU A 117 4.72 4.39 -2.67
N GLY A 118 4.03 3.27 -2.42
CA GLY A 118 3.78 2.79 -1.06
C GLY A 118 5.07 2.45 -0.29
N GLY A 119 6.03 1.80 -0.94
CA GLY A 119 7.36 1.54 -0.36
C GLY A 119 8.14 2.82 -0.06
N ALA A 120 8.10 3.79 -0.97
CA ALA A 120 8.72 5.11 -0.77
C ALA A 120 8.11 5.88 0.41
N TYR A 121 6.80 5.73 0.63
CA TYR A 121 6.13 6.27 1.81
C TYR A 121 6.67 5.68 3.12
N LEU A 122 6.82 4.35 3.20
CA LEU A 122 7.36 3.68 4.39
C LEU A 122 8.76 4.17 4.74
N ALA A 123 9.62 4.34 3.73
CA ALA A 123 11.00 4.77 3.92
C ALA A 123 11.14 6.25 4.31
N ASN A 124 10.39 7.15 3.66
CA ASN A 124 10.54 8.60 3.86
C ASN A 124 9.69 9.15 4.99
N VAL A 125 8.42 8.74 5.07
CA VAL A 125 7.42 9.35 5.94
C VAL A 125 7.10 8.45 7.13
N GLY A 126 7.00 7.14 6.91
CA GLY A 126 6.69 6.17 7.97
C GLY A 126 7.79 6.10 9.03
N ALA A 127 9.01 5.74 8.63
CA ALA A 127 10.14 5.64 9.55
C ALA A 127 11.07 6.86 9.54
N GLY A 128 11.11 7.65 8.46
CA GLY A 128 12.12 8.70 8.28
C GLY A 128 13.55 8.18 8.15
N LEU A 129 13.71 6.86 8.06
CA LEU A 129 14.94 6.15 7.74
C LEU A 129 14.59 4.87 6.99
N PHE A 130 15.44 4.46 6.06
CA PHE A 130 15.31 3.17 5.41
C PHE A 130 15.95 2.09 6.27
N ILE A 131 15.17 1.06 6.61
CA ILE A 131 15.66 -0.15 7.25
C ILE A 131 15.43 -1.30 6.26
N PRO A 132 16.42 -2.16 6.01
CA PRO A 132 16.19 -3.37 5.23
C PRO A 132 14.98 -4.14 5.79
N PHE A 133 14.13 -4.68 4.91
CA PHE A 133 12.91 -5.43 5.29
C PHE A 133 11.81 -4.60 6.00
N ILE A 134 11.82 -3.26 5.87
CA ILE A 134 10.80 -2.38 6.49
C ILE A 134 9.36 -2.70 6.07
N THR A 135 9.16 -3.25 4.87
CA THR A 135 7.84 -3.66 4.37
C THR A 135 7.21 -4.77 5.19
N ASN A 136 8.01 -5.63 5.84
CA ASN A 136 7.57 -6.66 6.78
C ASN A 136 6.26 -7.38 6.39
N GLY A 137 6.15 -7.85 5.14
CA GLY A 137 4.98 -8.56 4.64
C GLY A 137 3.74 -7.71 4.30
N ALA A 138 3.75 -6.39 4.52
CA ALA A 138 2.62 -5.49 4.22
C ALA A 138 2.18 -5.53 2.74
N GLY A 139 3.11 -5.79 1.82
CA GLY A 139 2.79 -5.96 0.40
C GLY A 139 1.90 -7.20 0.13
N PHE A 140 2.20 -8.33 0.78
CA PHE A 140 1.37 -9.54 0.69
C PHE A 140 0.00 -9.32 1.35
N LEU A 141 -0.02 -8.57 2.45
CA LEU A 141 -1.25 -8.20 3.12
C LEU A 141 -2.16 -7.35 2.21
N GLY A 142 -1.59 -6.44 1.44
CA GLY A 142 -2.31 -5.68 0.42
C GLY A 142 -2.96 -6.57 -0.64
N ILE A 143 -2.27 -7.63 -1.07
CA ILE A 143 -2.84 -8.62 -2.02
C ILE A 143 -4.03 -9.34 -1.38
N VAL A 144 -3.92 -9.78 -0.12
CA VAL A 144 -5.00 -10.45 0.62
C VAL A 144 -6.21 -9.53 0.77
N LEU A 145 -6.00 -8.26 1.14
CA LEU A 145 -7.08 -7.26 1.23
C LEU A 145 -7.77 -7.02 -0.11
N ALA A 146 -7.00 -6.93 -1.20
CA ALA A 146 -7.56 -6.78 -2.55
C ALA A 146 -8.41 -7.99 -2.96
N MET A 147 -7.98 -9.21 -2.61
CA MET A 147 -8.74 -10.44 -2.83
C MET A 147 -10.05 -10.43 -2.02
N LEU A 148 -9.98 -10.07 -0.74
CA LEU A 148 -11.15 -10.03 0.15
C LEU A 148 -12.18 -8.97 -0.28
N ALA A 149 -11.71 -7.84 -0.80
CA ALA A 149 -12.55 -6.75 -1.28
C ALA A 149 -13.35 -7.09 -2.55
N ARG A 150 -13.04 -8.18 -3.25
CA ARG A 150 -13.78 -8.68 -4.44
C ARG A 150 -14.10 -7.58 -5.47
N GLY A 151 -13.10 -6.78 -5.83
CA GLY A 151 -13.26 -5.69 -6.82
C GLY A 151 -14.02 -4.45 -6.33
N ARG A 152 -14.28 -4.32 -5.02
CA ARG A 152 -14.88 -3.12 -4.42
C ARG A 152 -13.80 -2.23 -3.80
N PRO A 153 -13.40 -1.12 -4.45
CA PRO A 153 -12.28 -0.28 -3.99
C PRO A 153 -12.52 0.34 -2.62
N VAL A 154 -13.77 0.65 -2.27
CA VAL A 154 -14.14 1.18 -0.95
C VAL A 154 -13.85 0.17 0.18
N TRP A 155 -13.99 -1.13 -0.09
CA TRP A 155 -13.70 -2.18 0.88
C TRP A 155 -12.19 -2.34 1.11
N VAL A 156 -11.38 -2.13 0.06
CA VAL A 156 -9.92 -2.09 0.19
C VAL A 156 -9.50 -0.96 1.12
N LEU A 157 -10.10 0.23 0.97
CA LEU A 157 -9.82 1.38 1.84
C LEU A 157 -10.19 1.09 3.29
N PHE A 158 -11.36 0.51 3.53
CA PHE A 158 -11.80 0.16 4.89
C PHE A 158 -10.89 -0.89 5.54
N GLY A 159 -10.54 -1.95 4.80
CA GLY A 159 -9.62 -2.98 5.29
C GLY A 159 -8.23 -2.45 5.58
N ALA A 160 -7.70 -1.58 4.72
CA ALA A 160 -6.41 -0.92 4.94
C ALA A 160 -6.44 0.01 6.16
N LEU A 161 -7.53 0.74 6.37
CA LEU A 161 -7.71 1.62 7.52
C LEU A 161 -7.80 0.82 8.82
N LEU A 162 -8.56 -0.28 8.84
CA LEU A 162 -8.65 -1.19 9.98
C LEU A 162 -7.27 -1.76 10.33
N PHE A 163 -6.53 -2.24 9.33
CA PHE A 163 -5.16 -2.72 9.53
C PHE A 163 -4.24 -1.62 10.09
N GLY A 164 -4.31 -0.40 9.56
CA GLY A 164 -3.52 0.74 10.04
C GLY A 164 -3.83 1.12 11.48
N VAL A 165 -5.12 1.08 11.87
CA VAL A 165 -5.56 1.32 13.25
C VAL A 165 -5.03 0.24 14.19
N CYS A 166 -5.14 -1.04 13.81
CA CYS A 166 -4.60 -2.14 14.61
C CYS A 166 -3.08 -2.04 14.77
N LEU A 167 -2.34 -1.71 13.70
CA LEU A 167 -0.89 -1.54 13.75
C LEU A 167 -0.50 -0.39 14.69
N SER A 168 -1.18 0.76 14.56
CA SER A 168 -0.94 1.93 15.40
C SER A 168 -1.29 1.68 16.87
N LEU A 169 -2.37 0.96 17.13
CA LEU A 169 -2.78 0.56 18.47
C LEU A 169 -1.75 -0.38 19.11
N THR A 170 -1.17 -1.29 18.33
CA THR A 170 -0.07 -2.16 18.79
C THR A 170 1.11 -1.32 19.27
N THR A 171 1.55 -0.36 18.44
CA THR A 171 2.65 0.55 18.80
C THR A 171 2.32 1.40 20.03
N ALA A 172 1.10 1.94 20.12
CA ALA A 172 0.67 2.75 21.26
C ALA A 172 0.64 1.94 22.57
N MET A 173 0.16 0.69 22.54
CA MET A 173 0.13 -0.19 23.71
C MET A 173 1.53 -0.64 24.14
N GLN A 174 2.44 -0.87 23.20
CA GLN A 174 3.85 -1.12 23.51
C GLN A 174 4.51 0.07 24.23
N VAL A 175 4.24 1.29 23.77
CA VAL A 175 4.75 2.52 24.41
C VAL A 175 4.13 2.72 25.80
N ALA A 176 2.87 2.32 25.99
CA ALA A 176 2.19 2.37 27.28
C ALA A 176 2.66 1.30 28.29
N GLY A 177 3.57 0.39 27.90
CA GLY A 177 4.16 -0.61 28.79
C GLY A 177 3.24 -1.79 29.11
N ILE A 178 2.14 -1.97 28.37
CA ILE A 178 1.24 -3.13 28.52
C ILE A 178 1.89 -4.32 27.81
N ASN A 179 2.27 -5.34 28.58
CA ASN A 179 3.04 -6.51 28.15
C ASN A 179 2.19 -7.57 27.42
N ILE A 180 1.30 -7.15 26.51
CA ILE A 180 0.57 -8.08 25.63
C ILE A 180 1.50 -8.46 24.47
N PRO A 181 1.70 -9.77 24.19
CA PRO A 181 2.46 -10.20 23.03
C PRO A 181 1.93 -9.56 21.75
N THR A 182 2.81 -8.97 20.96
CA THR A 182 2.49 -8.32 19.68
C THR A 182 1.76 -9.24 18.72
N ASP A 183 2.04 -10.54 18.80
CA ASP A 183 1.41 -11.56 17.96
C ASP A 183 -0.12 -11.60 18.13
N ILE A 184 -0.62 -11.41 19.36
CA ILE A 184 -2.06 -11.43 19.64
C ILE A 184 -2.74 -10.21 19.02
N ILE A 185 -2.07 -9.05 19.05
CA ILE A 185 -2.63 -7.80 18.53
C ILE A 185 -2.54 -7.78 16.99
N GLN A 186 -1.49 -8.36 16.42
CA GLN A 186 -1.36 -8.54 14.96
C GLN A 186 -2.34 -9.58 14.40
N MET A 187 -2.86 -10.49 15.23
CA MET A 187 -3.95 -11.42 14.86
C MET A 187 -5.33 -10.76 14.81
N LEU A 188 -5.58 -9.69 15.60
CA LEU A 188 -6.89 -9.00 15.65
C LEU A 188 -7.46 -8.60 14.28
N PRO A 189 -6.72 -7.98 13.35
CA PRO A 189 -7.28 -7.59 12.06
C PRO A 189 -7.66 -8.77 11.16
N PHE A 190 -7.23 -10.00 11.47
CA PHE A 190 -7.65 -11.21 10.75
C PHE A 190 -8.91 -11.85 11.35
N LEU A 191 -9.29 -11.49 12.58
CA LEU A 191 -10.49 -11.98 13.26
C LEU A 191 -11.75 -11.14 12.94
N ALA A 192 -11.56 -9.92 12.43
CA ALA A 192 -12.62 -9.00 12.01
C ALA A 192 -13.06 -9.25 10.57
#